data_AF-A0A951QP11-F1
#
_entry.id   AF-A0A951QP11-F1
#
_cell.length_a   1.000
_cell.length_b   1.000
_cell.length_c   1.000
_cell.angle_alpha   90.00
_cell.angle_beta   90.00
_cell.angle_gamma   90.00
#
_symmetry.space_group_name_H-M   'P 1'
#
loop_
_entity.id
_entity.type
_entity.pdbx_description
1 polymer ?
#
loop_
_entity_poly.entity_id
_entity_poly.type
_entity_poly.pdbx_seq_one_letter_code
_entity_poly.pdbx_strand_id
1 'polypeptide(L)' 'MTSKGFGMNEGGKPKVNLDKTPKIGFTEYAEKLNGRLAMIGFASLITIEVLTGHGLVGWLTSL' A
#
# COMPACT_ATOMS: atom_id res chain seq x y z
N MET A 1 -24.96 -19.28 -10.46
CA MET A 1 -24.56 -20.66 -10.79
C MET A 1 -23.05 -20.68 -10.93
N THR A 2 -22.39 -21.35 -10.00
CA THR A 2 -20.94 -21.60 -9.99
C THR A 2 -20.60 -22.54 -11.15
N SER A 3 -19.51 -22.28 -11.86
CA SER A 3 -18.90 -23.28 -12.73
C SER A 3 -17.39 -23.29 -12.46
N LYS A 4 -16.99 -24.35 -11.78
CA LYS A 4 -15.61 -24.67 -11.43
C LYS A 4 -15.07 -25.49 -12.60
N GLY A 5 -14.09 -24.97 -13.32
CA GLY A 5 -13.37 -25.70 -14.36
C GLY A 5 -11.89 -25.76 -14.00
N PHE A 6 -11.49 -26.76 -13.21
CA PHE A 6 -10.09 -27.17 -13.14
C PHE A 6 -9.71 -27.71 -14.52
N GLY A 7 -9.02 -26.90 -15.32
CA GLY A 7 -8.39 -27.34 -16.56
C GLY A 7 -6.93 -27.67 -16.31
N MET A 8 -6.60 -28.95 -16.13
CA MET A 8 -5.23 -29.45 -16.22
C MET A 8 -4.70 -29.17 -17.63
N ASN A 9 -3.67 -28.33 -17.73
CA ASN A 9 -2.86 -28.19 -18.92
C ASN A 9 -1.42 -28.57 -18.57
N GLU A 10 -0.93 -29.56 -19.30
CA GLU A 10 0.35 -30.22 -19.13
C GLU A 10 1.52 -29.22 -19.26
N GLY A 11 2.55 -29.45 -18.43
CA GLY A 11 3.71 -28.56 -18.32
C GLY A 11 3.52 -27.56 -17.20
N GLY A 12 3.64 -28.05 -15.97
CA GLY A 12 3.99 -27.25 -14.81
C GLY A 12 5.35 -26.59 -15.03
N LYS A 13 5.36 -25.46 -15.74
CA LYS A 13 6.40 -24.46 -15.53
C LYS A 13 6.03 -23.78 -14.22
N PRO A 14 6.72 -24.02 -13.09
CA PRO A 14 6.66 -23.05 -12.01
C PRO A 14 7.06 -21.73 -12.67
N LYS A 15 6.14 -20.76 -12.67
CA LYS A 15 6.48 -19.38 -12.98
C LYS A 15 7.40 -18.99 -11.82
N VAL A 16 8.70 -19.26 -11.97
CA VAL A 16 9.69 -18.74 -11.04
C VAL A 16 9.59 -17.24 -11.23
N ASN A 17 8.91 -16.57 -10.30
CA ASN A 17 8.92 -15.12 -10.24
C ASN A 17 10.39 -14.75 -10.00
N LEU A 18 11.09 -14.52 -11.10
CA LEU A 18 12.48 -14.10 -11.10
C LEU A 18 12.46 -12.60 -10.84
N ASP A 19 11.92 -12.20 -9.70
CA ASP A 19 11.98 -10.83 -9.21
C ASP A 19 13.39 -10.59 -8.64
N LYS A 20 14.41 -10.77 -9.49
CA LYS A 20 15.77 -10.32 -9.25
C LYS A 20 15.92 -8.90 -9.80
N THR A 21 14.94 -8.04 -9.55
CA THR A 21 15.12 -6.61 -9.72
C THR A 21 15.65 -6.11 -8.39
N PRO A 22 16.83 -5.46 -8.34
CA PRO A 22 17.40 -4.96 -7.08
C PRO A 22 16.33 -4.11 -6.39
N LYS A 23 15.86 -4.59 -5.23
CA LYS A 23 14.72 -4.04 -4.50
C LYS A 23 15.17 -2.83 -3.65
N ILE A 24 15.99 -1.97 -4.26
CA ILE A 24 16.58 -0.76 -3.67
C ILE A 24 16.30 0.36 -4.68
N GLY A 25 15.29 1.19 -4.38
CA GLY A 25 14.85 2.29 -5.23
C GLY A 25 13.31 2.43 -5.28
N PHE A 26 12.83 3.30 -6.17
CA PHE A 26 11.40 3.44 -6.49
C PHE A 26 10.92 2.24 -7.33
N THR A 27 10.68 1.11 -6.68
CA THR A 27 10.03 -0.06 -7.29
C THR A 27 8.51 0.05 -7.13
N GLU A 28 7.75 -0.50 -8.07
CA GLU A 28 6.27 -0.51 -8.05
C GLU A 28 5.71 -1.04 -6.71
N TYR A 29 6.41 -2.01 -6.10
CA TYR A 29 6.07 -2.52 -4.77
C TYR A 29 6.22 -1.47 -3.67
N ALA A 30 7.32 -0.70 -3.70
CA ALA A 30 7.60 0.36 -2.74
C ALA A 30 6.65 1.55 -2.93
N GLU A 31 6.31 1.90 -4.17
CA GLU A 31 5.32 2.94 -4.46
C GLU A 31 3.94 2.57 -3.93
N LYS A 32 3.50 1.32 -4.16
CA LYS A 32 2.23 0.80 -3.64
C LYS A 32 2.21 0.73 -2.11
N LEU A 33 3.33 0.42 -1.47
CA LEU A 33 3.41 0.43 0.00
C LEU A 33 3.41 1.85 0.55
N ASN A 34 4.26 2.73 0.03
CA ASN A 34 4.37 4.12 0.48
C ASN A 34 3.05 4.88 0.27
N GLY A 35 2.36 4.64 -0.85
CA GLY A 35 1.04 5.24 -1.10
C GLY A 35 -0.02 4.85 -0.06
N ARG A 36 -0.05 3.58 0.37
CA ARG A 36 -0.98 3.13 1.43
C ARG A 36 -0.63 3.72 2.79
N LEU A 37 0.66 3.74 3.12
CA LEU A 37 1.14 4.36 4.36
C LEU A 37 0.78 5.85 4.40
N ALA A 38 0.89 6.56 3.27
CA ALA A 38 0.48 7.95 3.17
C ALA A 38 -1.03 8.15 3.36
N MET A 39 -1.87 7.29 2.76
CA MET A 39 -3.33 7.35 2.96
C MET A 39 -3.71 7.14 4.44
N ILE A 40 -3.08 6.16 5.10
CA ILE A 40 -3.31 5.89 6.53
C ILE A 40 -2.81 7.05 7.38
N GLY A 41 -1.63 7.61 7.09
CA GLY A 41 -1.08 8.77 7.78
C GLY A 41 -2.00 9.99 7.69
N PHE A 42 -2.51 10.27 6.50
CA PHE A 42 -3.46 11.37 6.27
C PHE A 42 -4.78 11.17 7.04
N ALA A 43 -5.37 9.97 6.97
CA ALA A 43 -6.58 9.66 7.72
C ALA A 43 -6.38 9.75 9.25
N SER A 44 -5.21 9.32 9.72
CA SER A 44 -4.83 9.40 11.14
C SER A 44 -4.68 10.86 11.59
N LEU A 45 -4.05 11.71 10.77
CA LEU A 45 -3.92 13.14 11.05
C LEU A 45 -5.29 13.82 11.19
N ILE A 46 -6.21 13.57 10.25
CA ILE A 46 -7.59 14.10 10.33
C ILE A 46 -8.28 13.61 11.61
N THR A 47 -8.14 12.32 11.93
CA THR A 47 -8.77 11.73 13.12
C THR A 47 -8.25 12.39 14.40
N ILE A 48 -6.94 12.60 14.52
CA ILE A 48 -6.32 13.24 15.68
C ILE A 48 -6.76 14.70 15.78
N GLU A 49 -6.84 15.42 14.66
CA GLU A 49 -7.32 16.81 14.61
C GLU A 49 -8.76 16.93 15.08
N VAL A 50 -9.65 16.02 14.66
CA VAL A 50 -11.04 15.96 15.12
C VAL A 50 -11.14 15.64 16.61
N LEU A 51 -10.34 14.69 17.12
CA LEU A 51 -10.37 14.30 18.54
C LEU A 51 -9.78 15.36 19.47
N THR A 52 -8.73 16.06 19.02
CA THR A 52 -8.01 17.04 19.85
C THR A 52 -8.68 18.41 19.80
N GLY A 53 -9.45 18.72 18.74
CA GLY A 53 -10.13 20.01 18.57
C GLY A 53 -9.20 21.23 18.43
N HIS A 54 -7.89 21.01 18.49
CA HIS A 54 -6.83 21.94 18.12
C HIS A 54 -6.15 21.36 16.88
N GLY A 55 -6.25 22.08 15.76
CA GLY A 55 -5.59 21.67 14.53
C GLY A 55 -4.08 21.57 14.74
N LEU A 56 -3.48 20.43 14.40
CA LEU A 56 -2.03 20.26 14.36
C LEU A 56 -1.39 21.32 13.44
N VAL A 57 -2.12 21.75 12.41
CA VAL A 57 -1.76 22.89 11.54
C VAL A 57 -1.72 24.20 12.31
N GLY A 58 -2.67 24.42 13.23
CA GLY A 58 -2.69 25.60 14.11
C GLY A 58 -1.50 25.60 15.08
N TRP A 59 -1.13 24.44 15.63
CA TRP A 59 0.06 24.33 16.49
C TRP A 59 1.37 24.55 15.72
N LEU A 60 1.51 23.97 14.52
CA LEU A 60 2.69 24.14 13.66
C LEU A 60 2.82 25.58 13.13
N THR A 61 1.71 26.27 12.91
CA THR A 61 1.68 27.68 12.47
C THR A 61 1.83 28.66 13.63
N SER A 62 1.50 28.25 14.86
CA SER A 62 1.64 29.06 16.08
C SER A 62 3.05 29.01 16.67
N LEU A 63 3.96 28.21 16.10
CA LEU A 63 5.38 28.16 16.45
C LEU A 63 6.16 29.25 15.71
#